data_AF-A0A974TRP6-F1
#
_entry.id   AF-A0A974TRP6-F1
#
_cell.length_a   1.000
_cell.length_b   1.000
_cell.length_c   1.000
_cell.angle_alpha   90.00
_cell.angle_beta   90.00
_cell.angle_gamma   90.00
#
_symmetry.space_group_name_H-M   'P 1'
#
loop_
_entity.id
_entity.type
_entity.pdbx_description
1 polymer ?
#
loop_
_entity_poly.entity_id
_entity_poly.type
_entity_poly.pdbx_seq_one_letter_code
_entity_poly.pdbx_strand_id
1 'polypeptide(L)' 'MTHRGRPKMDLEQLMVRLFAGQKERIDAAVGTNRRSEFIRKTIEAELQRLEARRQDAKPRQRTTIK' A
#
# COMPACT_ATOMS: atom_id res chain seq x y z
N MET A 1 27.52 22.29 7.84
CA MET A 1 26.06 22.48 7.93
C MET A 1 25.37 21.28 7.29
N THR A 2 25.07 20.23 8.04
CA THR A 2 24.35 19.05 7.53
C THR A 2 22.89 19.44 7.35
N HIS A 3 22.45 19.62 6.10
CA HIS A 3 21.02 19.65 5.80
C HIS A 3 20.41 18.38 6.42
N ARG A 4 19.53 18.54 7.41
CA ARG A 4 18.61 17.47 7.84
C ARG A 4 17.61 17.23 6.71
N GLY A 5 18.13 16.78 5.56
CA GLY A 5 17.35 16.37 4.41
C GLY A 5 16.49 15.19 4.83
N ARG A 6 15.23 15.20 4.39
CA ARG A 6 14.30 14.09 4.59
C ARG A 6 15.03 12.80 4.18
N PRO A 7 15.06 11.75 5.02
CA PRO A 7 15.72 10.49 4.66
C PRO A 7 15.24 10.06 3.27
N LYS A 8 16.17 9.71 2.37
CA LYS A 8 15.81 9.11 1.09
C LYS A 8 15.06 7.82 1.42
N MET A 9 13.74 7.82 1.20
CA MET A 9 12.99 6.57 1.17
C MET A 9 13.25 5.94 -0.19
N ASP A 10 13.59 4.65 -0.19
CA ASP A 10 13.71 3.85 -1.41
C ASP A 10 12.30 3.57 -1.93
N LEU A 11 11.74 4.52 -2.68
CA LEU A 11 10.38 4.49 -3.20
C LEU A 11 10.42 4.53 -4.72
N GLU A 12 9.72 3.59 -5.34
CA GLU A 12 9.40 3.67 -6.76
C GLU A 12 8.18 4.59 -6.98
N GLN A 13 8.27 5.47 -7.98
CA GLN A 13 7.19 6.38 -8.32
C GLN A 13 6.22 5.73 -9.32
N LEU A 14 4.94 5.70 -8.96
CA LEU A 14 3.85 5.28 -9.84
C LEU A 14 2.84 6.42 -10.01
N MET A 15 2.50 6.74 -11.26
CA MET A 15 1.42 7.69 -11.57
C MET A 15 0.11 6.93 -11.74
N VAL A 16 -0.89 7.25 -10.91
CA VAL A 16 -2.22 6.64 -10.96
C VAL A 16 -3.29 7.68 -11.27
N ARG A 17 -4.32 7.28 -12.01
CA ARG A 17 -5.51 8.10 -12.24
C ARG A 17 -6.57 7.72 -11.22
N LEU A 18 -7.09 8.72 -10.52
CA LEU A 18 -8.19 8.56 -9.56
C LEU A 18 -9.46 9.17 -10.15
N PHE A 19 -10.61 8.76 -9.61
CA PHE A 19 -11.87 9.39 -9.97
C PHE A 19 -11.92 10.84 -9.45
N ALA A 20 -12.75 11.66 -10.11
CA ALA A 20 -12.96 13.05 -9.75
C ALA A 20 -13.31 13.18 -8.25
N GLY A 21 -12.68 14.15 -7.57
CA GLY A 21 -12.92 14.43 -6.15
C GLY A 21 -12.23 13.48 -5.16
N GLN A 22 -11.66 12.35 -5.60
CA GLN A 22 -11.02 11.41 -4.67
C GLN A 22 -9.77 11.99 -4.02
N LYS A 23 -8.96 12.75 -4.77
CA LYS A 23 -7.78 13.43 -4.24
C LYS A 23 -8.17 14.40 -3.12
N GLU A 24 -9.18 15.22 -3.37
CA GLU A 24 -9.68 16.24 -2.45
C GLU A 24 -10.26 15.58 -1.19
N ARG A 25 -10.98 14.48 -1.33
CA ARG A 25 -11.50 13.68 -0.21
C ARG A 25 -10.38 13.09 0.64
N ILE A 26 -9.30 12.60 0.02
CA ILE A 26 -8.14 12.09 0.76
C ILE A 26 -7.47 13.24 1.51
N ASP A 27 -7.23 14.37 0.85
CA ASP A 27 -6.58 15.53 1.47
C ASP A 27 -7.40 16.06 2.66
N ALA A 28 -8.73 16.11 2.55
CA ALA A 28 -9.61 16.49 3.65
C ALA A 28 -9.57 15.50 4.83
N ALA A 29 -9.41 14.21 4.55
CA ALA A 29 -9.40 13.16 5.58
C ALA A 29 -8.06 13.06 6.34
N VAL A 30 -6.91 13.23 5.64
CA VAL A 30 -5.59 12.98 6.25
C VAL A 30 -4.68 14.21 6.32
N GLY A 31 -5.06 15.30 5.67
CA GLY A 31 -4.25 16.51 5.51
C GLY A 31 -3.33 16.45 4.29
N THR A 32 -3.06 17.62 3.70
CA THR A 32 -2.40 17.80 2.39
C THR A 32 -1.02 17.13 2.26
N ASN A 33 -0.27 17.02 3.36
CA ASN A 33 1.10 16.46 3.37
C ASN A 33 1.17 14.95 3.71
N ARG A 34 0.01 14.30 3.90
CA ARG A 34 -0.07 12.89 4.33
C ARG A 34 -0.69 11.96 3.28
N ARG A 35 -1.05 12.49 2.11
CA ARG A 35 -1.64 11.72 1.00
C ARG A 35 -0.83 10.49 0.63
N SER A 36 0.48 10.65 0.38
CA SER A 36 1.33 9.53 -0.04
C SER A 36 1.50 8.48 1.05
N GLU A 37 1.53 8.89 2.32
CA GLU A 37 1.58 7.97 3.46
C GLU A 37 0.28 7.14 3.54
N PHE A 38 -0.87 7.82 3.40
CA PHE A 38 -2.18 7.19 3.39
C PHE A 38 -2.33 6.18 2.25
N ILE A 39 -1.96 6.56 1.03
CA ILE A 39 -2.06 5.68 -0.14
C ILE A 39 -1.18 4.44 0.05
N ARG A 40 0.08 4.60 0.50
CA ARG A 40 0.97 3.45 0.75
C ARG A 40 0.41 2.48 1.79
N LYS A 41 -0.05 3.00 2.93
CA LYS A 41 -0.63 2.16 4.00
C LYS A 41 -1.90 1.43 3.54
N THR A 42 -2.72 2.10 2.72
CA THR A 42 -3.95 1.50 2.19
C THR A 42 -3.64 0.38 1.20
N ILE A 43 -2.67 0.59 0.30
CA ILE A 43 -2.22 -0.43 -0.65
C ILE A 43 -1.63 -1.64 0.10
N GLU A 44 -0.74 -1.40 1.06
CA GLU A 44 -0.11 -2.46 1.84
C GLU A 44 -1.15 -3.33 2.57
N ALA A 45 -2.11 -2.69 3.25
CA ALA A 45 -3.18 -3.40 3.94
C ALA A 45 -4.05 -4.23 3.00
N GLU A 46 -4.33 -3.74 1.79
CA GLU A 46 -5.14 -4.47 0.82
C GLU A 46 -4.34 -5.62 0.17
N LEU A 47 -3.05 -5.43 -0.12
CA LEU A 47 -2.18 -6.50 -0.59
C LEU A 47 -2.11 -7.63 0.44
N GLN A 48 -1.86 -7.32 1.71
CA GLN A 48 -1.83 -8.32 2.79
C GLN A 48 -3.14 -9.11 2.88
N ARG A 49 -4.29 -8.44 2.74
CA ARG A 49 -5.61 -9.12 2.72
C ARG A 49 -5.76 -10.06 1.52
N LEU A 50 -5.37 -9.61 0.33
CA LEU A 50 -5.46 -10.42 -0.89
C LEU A 50 -4.52 -11.62 -0.85
N GLU A 51 -3.33 -11.44 -0.30
CA GLU A 51 -2.33 -12.50 -0.11
C GLU A 51 -2.79 -13.53 0.90
N ALA A 52 -3.34 -13.12 2.05
CA ALA A 52 -3.92 -14.03 3.03
C ALA A 52 -5.02 -14.91 2.40
N ARG A 53 -5.96 -14.29 1.67
CA ARG A 53 -7.02 -15.01 0.95
C ARG A 53 -6.48 -16.02 -0.07
N ARG A 54 -5.37 -15.70 -0.74
CA ARG A 54 -4.71 -16.60 -1.70
C ARG A 54 -3.98 -17.76 -1.02
N GLN A 55 -3.40 -17.53 0.17
CA GLN A 55 -2.73 -18.58 0.95
C GLN A 55 -3.74 -19.59 1.50
N ASP A 56 -4.90 -19.13 1.96
CA ASP A 56 -6.00 -20.01 2.40
C ASP A 56 -6.59 -20.83 1.24
N ALA A 57 -6.53 -20.31 0.01
CA ALA A 57 -7.01 -20.96 -1.19
C ALA A 57 -6.03 -21.95 -1.82
N LYS A 58 -4.76 -22.03 -1.38
CA LYS A 58 -3.85 -23.09 -1.84
C LYS A 58 -4.30 -24.40 -1.18
N PRO A 59 -4.71 -25.43 -1.95
CA PRO A 59 -4.99 -26.73 -1.36
C PRO A 59 -3.71 -27.21 -0.69
N ARG A 60 -3.76 -27.43 0.63
CA ARG A 60 -2.74 -28.18 1.36
C ARG A 60 -2.48 -29.43 0.55
N GLN A 61 -1.33 -29.50 -0.12
CA GLN A 61 -0.97 -30.66 -0.92
C GLN A 61 -1.12 -31.86 -0.01
N ARG A 62 -2.10 -32.71 -0.36
CA ARG A 62 -2.43 -33.94 0.34
C ARG A 62 -1.11 -34.69 0.45
N THR A 63 -0.60 -34.82 1.66
CA THR A 63 0.59 -35.61 1.96
C THR A 63 0.35 -36.99 1.39
N THR A 64 1.06 -37.36 0.33
CA THR A 64 1.13 -38.74 -0.13
C THR A 64 1.88 -39.49 0.98
N ILE A 65 1.11 -40.15 1.84
CA ILE A 65 1.61 -41.08 2.83
C ILE A 65 2.01 -42.35 2.07
N LYS A 66 3.32 -42.62 2.09
CA LYS A 66 4.08 -43.85 1.79
C LYS A 66 3.47 -44.87 0.83
#